data_AF-A0A4Y9YEI0-F1
#
_entry.id   AF-A0A4Y9YEI0-F1
#
_cell.length_a   1.000
_cell.length_b   1.000
_cell.length_c   1.000
_cell.angle_alpha   90.00
_cell.angle_beta   90.00
_cell.angle_gamma   90.00
#
_symmetry.space_group_name_H-M   'P 1'
#
loop_
_entity.id
_entity.type
_entity.pdbx_description
1 polymer ?
#
loop_
_entity_poly.entity_id
_entity_poly.type
_entity_poly.pdbx_seq_one_letter_code
_entity_poly.pdbx_strand_id
1 'polypeptide(L)'
;MGATASSASPQRHLVFFVYEAWGKHIAVAVRCWEYVTDNSFIIAGHMRSLCNFAARVVKMRPNILITLFTTPTFYDRVQTELRRNFTDQDSSLLGHIRTIALPRDDTTPLDSSVLLNAFADAYEKLVNLQPVRCVKTGTDIESVCSPDAVLVDFFGRAPIEAVRRTSKKPVKVLFWFACSATSLFCVCGPERQGGKGNLRARSEEIAKLTGVSVEEAAGQITLTGKGSLIRMPGLPPMYDYEVQPQRPIAPAALLGGVNLRTYDTMAECDGLVFAGPECYEPEAIATLRDWLAESSRPVYACGPLIPSGAQAAAFEKLEGSDATKVESFLDAKVASHGKHTVLYISFGTIFFPMEPEKLAAFLEIAMEKKIPFILNHSSPYIPLPDFVTDKLSSYPDCLVTKWCPQQLVLSHSATGFFLTHAGHNSVTEAMTEGVPLICWPFILDQATNAARISDRLQNGYELFQVRSGPGLQPAYRLGKAPEGTLEAFSAEAQQVLSKAFGEDGQRRRANAQRLKQRIMQAWGENGSSQKAIEDFLTSVAGDEAPRGFFSSLSAWL
;
A
#
# COMPACT_ATOMS: atom_id res chain seq x y z
N MET A 1 -41.18 -31.10 0.15
CA MET A 1 -40.11 -32.11 -0.07
C MET A 1 -38.82 -31.36 -0.33
N GLY A 2 -37.73 -31.85 0.26
CA GLY A 2 -36.53 -31.10 0.65
C GLY A 2 -35.83 -30.27 -0.42
N ALA A 3 -35.55 -29.02 -0.08
CA ALA A 3 -34.35 -28.33 -0.53
C ALA A 3 -33.40 -28.31 0.66
N THR A 4 -32.60 -29.37 0.81
CA THR A 4 -31.45 -29.37 1.71
C THR A 4 -30.46 -28.36 1.18
N ALA A 5 -30.41 -27.17 1.80
CA ALA A 5 -29.23 -26.33 1.72
C ALA A 5 -28.07 -27.14 2.35
N SER A 6 -27.31 -27.83 1.52
CA SER A 6 -26.02 -28.40 1.91
C SER A 6 -25.09 -27.21 2.18
N SER A 7 -25.03 -26.79 3.44
CA SER A 7 -23.90 -26.01 3.95
C SER A 7 -22.68 -26.94 3.93
N ALA A 8 -22.02 -27.05 2.78
CA ALA A 8 -20.73 -27.70 2.72
C ALA A 8 -19.80 -26.93 3.67
N SER A 9 -19.38 -27.58 4.75
CA SER A 9 -18.34 -27.06 5.64
C SER A 9 -17.12 -26.68 4.79
N PRO A 10 -16.44 -25.55 5.07
CA PRO A 10 -15.26 -25.16 4.32
C PRO A 10 -14.23 -26.28 4.33
N GLN A 11 -13.83 -26.74 3.14
CA GLN A 11 -12.91 -27.87 3.00
C GLN A 11 -11.45 -27.42 2.94
N ARG A 12 -11.21 -26.13 2.69
CA ARG A 12 -9.88 -25.53 2.54
C ARG A 12 -9.71 -24.37 3.49
N HIS A 13 -8.50 -24.22 4.01
CA HIS A 13 -8.19 -23.21 5.02
C HIS A 13 -6.95 -22.41 4.65
N LEU A 14 -7.11 -21.11 4.50
CA LEU A 14 -6.03 -20.15 4.30
C LEU A 14 -5.77 -19.37 5.58
N VAL A 15 -4.50 -19.14 5.91
CA VAL A 15 -4.10 -18.29 7.04
C VAL A 15 -3.43 -17.05 6.50
N PHE A 16 -3.92 -15.86 6.87
CA PHE A 16 -3.32 -14.60 6.49
C PHE A 16 -2.73 -13.92 7.73
N PHE A 17 -1.48 -13.47 7.63
CA PHE A 17 -0.78 -12.78 8.70
C PHE A 17 -0.04 -11.56 8.16
N VAL A 18 -0.42 -10.38 8.67
CA VAL A 18 0.23 -9.10 8.38
C VAL A 18 0.85 -8.55 9.65
N TYR A 19 2.09 -8.08 9.54
CA TYR A 19 2.80 -7.46 10.64
C TYR A 19 2.52 -5.95 10.67
N GLU A 20 1.62 -5.53 11.55
CA GLU A 20 1.07 -4.16 11.59
C GLU A 20 1.89 -3.19 12.48
N ALA A 21 2.95 -3.67 13.11
CA ALA A 21 3.71 -2.91 14.11
C ALA A 21 4.72 -1.91 13.54
N TRP A 22 4.96 -1.93 12.22
CA TRP A 22 6.01 -1.14 11.58
C TRP A 22 5.81 0.38 11.61
N GLY A 23 4.57 0.85 11.51
CA GLY A 23 4.29 2.29 11.59
C GLY A 23 4.69 2.91 12.93
N LYS A 24 4.52 2.16 14.04
CA LYS A 24 5.01 2.57 15.37
C LYS A 24 6.54 2.62 15.41
N HIS A 25 7.24 1.67 14.76
CA HIS A 25 8.71 1.67 14.70
C HIS A 25 9.27 2.94 14.06
N ILE A 26 8.67 3.37 12.94
CA ILE A 26 9.05 4.64 12.30
C ILE A 26 8.75 5.82 13.21
N ALA A 27 7.55 5.86 13.80
CA ALA A 27 7.13 6.95 14.68
C ALA A 27 8.06 7.11 15.91
N VAL A 28 8.54 5.99 16.48
CA VAL A 28 9.59 5.97 17.52
C VAL A 28 10.89 6.56 16.97
N ALA A 29 11.33 6.10 15.81
CA ALA A 29 12.61 6.49 15.22
C ALA A 29 12.67 7.97 14.82
N VAL A 30 11.55 8.57 14.43
CA VAL A 30 11.46 10.03 14.19
C VAL A 30 11.32 10.86 15.47
N ARG A 31 11.45 10.24 16.66
CA ARG A 31 11.26 10.87 17.99
C ARG A 31 9.88 11.50 18.18
N CYS A 32 8.85 10.93 17.56
CA CYS A 32 7.47 11.35 17.80
C CYS A 32 6.79 10.52 18.90
N TRP A 33 7.50 9.56 19.51
CA TRP A 33 6.96 8.51 20.41
C TRP A 33 6.11 9.02 21.58
N GLU A 34 6.52 10.10 22.25
CA GLU A 34 5.79 10.66 23.42
C GLU A 34 4.37 11.13 23.06
N TYR A 35 4.07 11.25 21.77
CA TYR A 35 2.81 11.69 21.22
C TYR A 35 2.16 10.65 20.28
N VAL A 36 2.70 9.43 20.21
CA VAL A 36 2.09 8.25 19.54
C VAL A 36 1.18 7.55 20.55
N THR A 37 0.25 8.29 21.13
CA THR A 37 -0.79 7.74 22.02
C THR A 37 -2.06 7.38 21.25
N ASP A 38 -2.18 7.84 20.00
CA ASP A 38 -3.36 7.63 19.17
C ASP A 38 -3.12 6.64 18.02
N ASN A 39 -4.13 5.81 17.75
CA ASN A 39 -4.06 4.63 16.87
C ASN A 39 -3.87 4.95 15.37
N SER A 40 -3.53 6.18 14.98
CA SER A 40 -3.58 6.69 13.60
C SER A 40 -2.37 6.32 12.72
N PHE A 41 -1.24 5.92 13.31
CA PHE A 41 0.07 5.88 12.62
C PHE A 41 0.47 4.53 11.99
N ILE A 42 -0.45 3.81 11.35
CA ILE A 42 -0.16 2.45 10.87
C ILE A 42 -0.35 2.31 9.37
N ILE A 43 0.41 1.39 8.75
CA ILE A 43 0.31 0.98 7.35
C ILE A 43 -1.06 0.30 7.08
N ALA A 44 -2.13 1.07 7.15
CA ALA A 44 -3.47 0.62 6.80
C ALA A 44 -3.50 0.00 5.39
N GLY A 45 -2.62 0.43 4.48
CA GLY A 45 -2.56 -0.10 3.11
C GLY A 45 -2.32 -1.61 2.99
N HIS A 46 -1.47 -2.20 3.85
CA HIS A 46 -1.19 -3.65 3.80
C HIS A 46 -2.37 -4.47 4.30
N MET A 47 -2.94 -4.07 5.44
CA MET A 47 -4.09 -4.75 6.01
C MET A 47 -5.36 -4.54 5.19
N ARG A 48 -5.61 -3.33 4.68
CA ARG A 48 -6.80 -3.04 3.87
C ARG A 48 -6.83 -3.89 2.60
N SER A 49 -5.75 -3.86 1.82
CA SER A 49 -5.65 -4.68 0.61
C SER A 49 -5.77 -6.18 0.92
N LEU A 50 -5.23 -6.67 2.03
CA LEU A 50 -5.39 -8.07 2.43
C LEU A 50 -6.84 -8.42 2.83
N CYS A 51 -7.54 -7.53 3.55
CA CYS A 51 -8.97 -7.71 3.86
C CYS A 51 -9.79 -7.79 2.56
N ASN A 52 -9.50 -6.91 1.61
CA ASN A 52 -10.14 -6.89 0.30
C ASN A 52 -9.84 -8.18 -0.47
N PHE A 53 -8.60 -8.67 -0.43
CA PHE A 53 -8.25 -9.98 -1.01
C PHE A 53 -9.01 -11.13 -0.37
N ALA A 54 -9.09 -11.17 0.97
CA ALA A 54 -9.85 -12.18 1.70
C ALA A 54 -11.33 -12.19 1.26
N ALA A 55 -11.94 -11.02 1.14
CA ALA A 55 -13.30 -10.89 0.65
C ALA A 55 -13.46 -11.40 -0.79
N ARG A 56 -12.52 -11.09 -1.69
CA ARG A 56 -12.55 -11.60 -3.08
C ARG A 56 -12.44 -13.13 -3.11
N VAL A 57 -11.54 -13.71 -2.32
CA VAL A 57 -11.36 -15.16 -2.24
C VAL A 57 -12.63 -15.87 -1.83
N VAL A 58 -13.28 -15.48 -0.72
CA VAL A 58 -14.48 -16.19 -0.24
C VAL A 58 -15.70 -15.99 -1.14
N LYS A 59 -15.77 -14.86 -1.86
CA LYS A 59 -16.79 -14.62 -2.90
C LYS A 59 -16.59 -15.50 -4.13
N MET A 60 -15.35 -15.70 -4.56
CA MET A 60 -15.02 -16.54 -5.71
C MET A 60 -15.12 -18.03 -5.37
N ARG A 61 -14.70 -18.44 -4.18
CA ARG A 61 -14.75 -19.82 -3.71
C ARG A 61 -15.31 -19.90 -2.28
N PRO A 62 -16.65 -20.02 -2.13
CA PRO A 62 -17.31 -20.07 -0.83
C PRO A 62 -16.92 -21.25 0.07
N ASN A 63 -16.25 -22.29 -0.45
CA ASN A 63 -15.76 -23.41 0.36
C ASN A 63 -14.41 -23.14 1.05
N ILE A 64 -13.86 -21.93 0.91
CA ILE A 64 -12.63 -21.51 1.57
C ILE A 64 -12.93 -20.81 2.89
N LEU A 65 -12.26 -21.26 3.94
CA LEU A 65 -12.17 -20.60 5.23
C LEU A 65 -10.87 -19.79 5.31
N ILE A 66 -10.95 -18.56 5.78
CA ILE A 66 -9.79 -17.71 6.01
C ILE A 66 -9.66 -17.44 7.51
N THR A 67 -8.46 -17.61 8.05
CA THR A 67 -8.11 -17.06 9.37
C THR A 67 -7.16 -15.89 9.16
N LEU A 68 -7.62 -14.70 9.51
CA LEU A 68 -6.84 -13.47 9.45
C LEU A 68 -6.35 -13.14 10.86
N PHE A 69 -5.04 -13.27 11.06
CA PHE A 69 -4.38 -12.87 12.29
C PHE A 69 -4.03 -11.38 12.26
N THR A 70 -4.39 -10.69 13.32
CA THR A 70 -4.17 -9.25 13.53
C THR A 70 -3.75 -8.98 14.97
N THR A 71 -3.64 -7.72 15.39
CA THR A 71 -3.39 -7.33 16.79
C THR A 71 -4.61 -6.60 17.38
N PRO A 72 -4.75 -6.49 18.72
CA PRO A 72 -5.93 -5.91 19.36
C PRO A 72 -6.23 -4.47 18.91
N THR A 73 -5.18 -3.74 18.56
CA THR A 73 -5.24 -2.36 18.06
C THR A 73 -5.95 -2.24 16.70
N PHE A 74 -5.91 -3.28 15.86
CA PHE A 74 -6.47 -3.24 14.49
C PHE A 74 -7.72 -4.04 14.31
N TYR A 75 -8.05 -4.91 15.26
CA TYR A 75 -9.21 -5.79 15.16
C TYR A 75 -10.46 -5.07 14.66
N ASP A 76 -10.80 -3.91 15.24
CA ASP A 76 -12.00 -3.16 14.85
C ASP A 76 -11.90 -2.55 13.45
N ARG A 77 -10.69 -2.17 13.01
CA ARG A 77 -10.42 -1.66 11.64
C ARG A 77 -10.50 -2.78 10.61
N VAL A 78 -9.93 -3.95 10.91
CA VAL A 78 -10.04 -5.14 10.07
C VAL A 78 -11.51 -5.52 9.89
N GLN A 79 -12.26 -5.54 10.98
CA GLN A 79 -13.70 -5.83 10.95
C GLN A 79 -14.47 -4.80 10.11
N THR A 80 -14.12 -3.52 10.23
CA THR A 80 -14.74 -2.44 9.44
C THR A 80 -14.41 -2.60 7.95
N GLU A 81 -13.15 -2.78 7.59
CA GLU A 81 -12.73 -2.96 6.19
C GLU A 81 -13.33 -4.23 5.57
N LEU A 82 -13.40 -5.35 6.31
CA LEU A 82 -14.08 -6.54 5.82
C LEU A 82 -15.55 -6.25 5.49
N ARG A 83 -16.30 -5.59 6.40
CA ARG A 83 -17.72 -5.25 6.17
C ARG A 83 -17.95 -4.33 4.98
N ARG A 84 -16.99 -3.48 4.60
CA ARG A 84 -17.06 -2.67 3.37
C ARG A 84 -17.24 -3.51 2.11
N ASN A 85 -16.77 -4.75 2.14
CA ASN A 85 -16.80 -5.64 0.99
C ASN A 85 -18.08 -6.46 0.89
N PHE A 86 -18.94 -6.54 1.91
CA PHE A 86 -20.11 -7.42 1.89
C PHE A 86 -21.41 -6.60 1.99
N THR A 87 -22.29 -6.83 1.03
CA THR A 87 -23.67 -6.35 0.98
C THR A 87 -24.60 -7.33 1.70
N ASP A 88 -25.90 -7.01 1.79
CA ASP A 88 -26.88 -7.93 2.36
C ASP A 88 -26.94 -9.29 1.60
N GLN A 89 -26.68 -9.28 0.30
CA GLN A 89 -26.77 -10.47 -0.57
C GLN A 89 -25.67 -11.50 -0.30
N ASP A 90 -24.48 -11.05 0.11
CA ASP A 90 -23.30 -11.87 0.34
C ASP A 90 -22.79 -11.81 1.79
N SER A 91 -23.56 -11.19 2.69
CA SER A 91 -23.28 -11.06 4.12
C SER A 91 -22.95 -12.39 4.82
N SER A 92 -23.58 -13.50 4.39
CA SER A 92 -23.30 -14.83 4.92
C SER A 92 -21.86 -15.30 4.69
N LEU A 93 -21.20 -14.85 3.61
CA LEU A 93 -19.83 -15.21 3.27
C LEU A 93 -18.81 -14.55 4.20
N LEU A 94 -19.17 -13.47 4.89
CA LEU A 94 -18.31 -12.85 5.90
C LEU A 94 -17.97 -13.85 7.02
N GLY A 95 -18.88 -14.79 7.33
CA GLY A 95 -18.64 -15.85 8.31
C GLY A 95 -17.50 -16.81 7.92
N HIS A 96 -17.06 -16.80 6.66
CA HIS A 96 -15.93 -17.60 6.18
C HIS A 96 -14.58 -16.90 6.43
N ILE A 97 -14.58 -15.68 6.97
CA ILE A 97 -13.38 -14.94 7.34
C ILE A 97 -13.36 -14.75 8.86
N ARG A 98 -12.52 -15.53 9.53
CA ARG A 98 -12.32 -15.47 10.98
C ARG A 98 -11.19 -14.50 11.29
N THR A 99 -11.46 -13.46 12.06
CA THR A 99 -10.43 -12.52 12.52
C THR A 99 -10.01 -12.89 13.95
N ILE A 100 -8.70 -13.03 14.19
CA ILE A 100 -8.15 -13.35 15.50
C ILE A 100 -7.09 -12.31 15.85
N ALA A 101 -7.34 -11.55 16.91
CA ALA A 101 -6.32 -10.69 17.51
C ALA A 101 -5.38 -11.55 18.37
N LEU A 102 -4.08 -11.51 18.06
CA LEU A 102 -3.01 -12.15 18.80
C LEU A 102 -2.39 -11.17 19.82
N PRO A 103 -1.89 -11.64 20.97
CA PRO A 103 -1.21 -10.77 21.92
C PRO A 103 0.02 -10.12 21.30
N ARG A 104 0.29 -8.90 21.76
CA ARG A 104 1.43 -8.08 21.35
C ARG A 104 1.90 -7.29 22.57
N ASP A 105 3.20 -7.04 22.65
CA ASP A 105 3.72 -5.99 23.53
C ASP A 105 3.66 -4.62 22.84
N ASP A 106 2.89 -3.71 23.41
CA ASP A 106 2.80 -2.31 22.97
C ASP A 106 3.76 -1.38 23.74
N THR A 107 4.41 -1.88 24.80
CA THR A 107 5.36 -1.12 25.62
C THR A 107 6.75 -1.05 25.01
N THR A 108 7.14 -2.08 24.25
CA THR A 108 8.38 -2.09 23.45
C THR A 108 8.05 -2.21 21.96
N PRO A 109 7.76 -1.09 21.27
CA PRO A 109 7.19 -1.12 19.93
C PRO A 109 8.02 -1.90 18.94
N LEU A 110 9.36 -1.77 19.07
CA LEU A 110 10.44 -2.39 18.29
C LEU A 110 10.52 -3.91 18.45
N ASP A 111 9.99 -4.48 19.53
CA ASP A 111 10.01 -5.91 19.77
C ASP A 111 8.80 -6.60 19.12
N SER A 112 9.06 -7.47 18.14
CA SER A 112 8.06 -8.30 17.50
C SER A 112 7.88 -9.67 18.16
N SER A 113 8.74 -10.04 19.10
CA SER A 113 8.87 -11.41 19.61
C SER A 113 7.55 -11.97 20.15
N VAL A 114 6.81 -11.17 20.93
CA VAL A 114 5.51 -11.56 21.50
C VAL A 114 4.51 -11.91 20.41
N LEU A 115 4.39 -11.07 19.37
CA LEU A 115 3.45 -11.30 18.28
C LEU A 115 3.86 -12.51 17.41
N LEU A 116 5.16 -12.66 17.13
CA LEU A 116 5.68 -13.76 16.31
C LEU A 116 5.55 -15.10 17.03
N ASN A 117 5.84 -15.15 18.33
CA ASN A 117 5.62 -16.35 19.16
C ASN A 117 4.13 -16.68 19.25
N ALA A 118 3.28 -15.67 19.46
CA ALA A 118 1.83 -15.86 19.48
C ALA A 118 1.28 -16.39 18.15
N PHE A 119 1.85 -15.95 17.02
CA PHE A 119 1.50 -16.52 15.71
C PHE A 119 1.91 -17.99 15.63
N ALA A 120 3.13 -18.34 16.04
CA ALA A 120 3.60 -19.73 16.03
C ALA A 120 2.69 -20.65 16.87
N ASP A 121 2.35 -20.22 18.09
CA ASP A 121 1.45 -20.94 18.99
C ASP A 121 0.03 -21.07 18.41
N ALA A 122 -0.50 -19.98 17.83
CA ALA A 122 -1.82 -19.98 17.20
C ALA A 122 -1.85 -20.89 15.97
N TYR A 123 -0.81 -20.86 15.14
CA TYR A 123 -0.67 -21.73 13.98
C TYR A 123 -0.58 -23.20 14.39
N GLU A 124 0.19 -23.52 15.43
CA GLU A 124 0.27 -24.88 15.99
C GLU A 124 -1.09 -25.39 16.46
N LYS A 125 -1.86 -24.54 17.17
CA LYS A 125 -3.23 -24.87 17.56
C LYS A 125 -4.14 -25.13 16.35
N LEU A 126 -4.05 -24.30 15.30
CA LEU A 126 -4.79 -24.55 14.05
C LEU A 126 -4.43 -25.90 13.42
N VAL A 127 -3.15 -26.27 13.40
CA VAL A 127 -2.67 -27.56 12.86
C VAL A 127 -3.14 -28.74 13.71
N ASN A 128 -3.22 -28.56 15.03
CA ASN A 128 -3.67 -29.56 15.99
C ASN A 128 -5.19 -29.58 16.21
N LEU A 129 -5.95 -28.79 15.44
CA LEU A 129 -7.41 -28.65 15.56
C LEU A 129 -7.85 -28.23 16.98
N GLN A 130 -7.06 -27.39 17.62
CA GLN A 130 -7.35 -26.80 18.92
C GLN A 130 -7.92 -25.40 18.77
N PRO A 131 -8.79 -24.93 19.69
CA PRO A 131 -9.31 -23.58 19.65
C PRO A 131 -8.19 -22.53 19.79
N VAL A 132 -8.34 -21.41 19.09
CA VAL A 132 -7.42 -20.27 19.20
C VAL A 132 -8.15 -19.10 19.85
N ARG A 133 -7.60 -18.62 20.96
CA ARG A 133 -8.13 -17.49 21.72
C ARG A 133 -7.88 -16.18 20.99
N CYS A 134 -8.93 -15.40 20.73
CA CYS A 134 -8.82 -14.00 20.32
C CYS A 134 -8.68 -13.12 21.57
N VAL A 135 -7.53 -12.46 21.75
CA VAL A 135 -7.28 -11.66 22.97
C VAL A 135 -8.11 -10.38 23.04
N LYS A 136 -8.60 -9.87 21.90
CA LYS A 136 -9.45 -8.68 21.84
C LYS A 136 -10.87 -8.97 22.33
N THR A 137 -11.47 -10.07 21.88
CA THR A 137 -12.87 -10.42 22.20
C THR A 137 -12.98 -11.31 23.43
N GLY A 138 -11.90 -11.99 23.82
CA GLY A 138 -11.96 -13.01 24.86
C GLY A 138 -12.82 -14.21 24.44
N THR A 139 -12.80 -14.57 23.15
CA THR A 139 -13.52 -15.73 22.64
C THR A 139 -12.55 -16.75 22.09
N ASP A 140 -12.82 -18.04 22.31
CA ASP A 140 -12.10 -19.13 21.66
C ASP A 140 -12.74 -19.42 20.31
N ILE A 141 -11.93 -19.39 19.25
CA ILE A 141 -12.37 -19.66 17.89
C ILE A 141 -11.95 -21.09 17.55
N GLU A 142 -12.94 -21.95 17.35
CA GLU A 142 -12.75 -23.35 17.01
C GLU A 142 -11.98 -23.53 15.70
N SER A 143 -11.07 -24.51 15.68
CA SER A 143 -10.32 -24.88 14.49
C SER A 143 -11.11 -25.90 13.67
N VAL A 144 -11.48 -25.53 12.43
CA VAL A 144 -12.31 -26.38 11.56
C VAL A 144 -11.47 -27.39 10.78
N CYS A 145 -10.33 -26.96 10.23
CA CYS A 145 -9.42 -27.82 9.48
C CYS A 145 -7.99 -27.23 9.49
N SER A 146 -7.00 -28.09 9.22
CA SER A 146 -5.59 -27.69 9.18
C SER A 146 -5.28 -26.82 7.94
N PRO A 147 -4.51 -25.73 8.06
CA PRO A 147 -4.21 -24.79 6.96
C PRO A 147 -3.61 -25.46 5.71
N ASP A 148 -3.99 -25.00 4.52
CA ASP A 148 -3.47 -25.42 3.20
C ASP A 148 -2.43 -24.42 2.65
N ALA A 149 -2.59 -23.13 2.97
CA ALA A 149 -1.64 -22.09 2.61
C ALA A 149 -1.61 -20.96 3.64
N VAL A 150 -0.48 -20.26 3.69
CA VAL A 150 -0.25 -19.10 4.55
C VAL A 150 0.24 -17.92 3.70
N LEU A 151 -0.41 -16.77 3.85
CA LEU A 151 0.10 -15.49 3.34
C LEU A 151 0.81 -14.75 4.47
N VAL A 152 2.07 -14.39 4.25
CA VAL A 152 2.88 -13.61 5.19
C VAL A 152 3.37 -12.34 4.52
N ASP A 153 3.33 -11.22 5.25
CA ASP A 153 3.92 -9.95 4.80
C ASP A 153 5.45 -9.93 4.98
N PHE A 154 6.12 -8.80 4.69
CA PHE A 154 7.60 -8.65 4.65
C PHE A 154 8.35 -8.85 5.98
N PHE A 155 7.72 -9.43 7.00
CA PHE A 155 8.29 -9.91 8.27
C PHE A 155 8.16 -11.43 8.40
N GLY A 156 8.24 -12.14 7.28
CA GLY A 156 7.79 -13.51 7.15
C GLY A 156 8.71 -14.57 7.73
N ARG A 157 10.01 -14.32 7.95
CA ARG A 157 10.97 -15.39 8.29
C ARG A 157 10.55 -16.27 9.49
N ALA A 158 10.36 -15.69 10.68
CA ALA A 158 9.94 -16.48 11.84
C ALA A 158 8.54 -17.14 11.66
N PRO A 159 7.53 -16.46 11.07
CA PRO A 159 6.28 -17.10 10.68
C PRO A 159 6.46 -18.26 9.69
N ILE A 160 7.32 -18.13 8.67
CA ILE A 160 7.62 -19.16 7.68
C ILE A 160 8.24 -20.37 8.38
N GLU A 161 9.28 -20.16 9.20
CA GLU A 161 9.93 -21.21 9.96
C GLU A 161 8.94 -21.95 10.88
N ALA A 162 8.07 -21.22 11.58
CA ALA A 162 7.02 -21.82 12.41
C ALA A 162 6.05 -22.66 11.57
N VAL A 163 5.60 -22.16 10.42
CA VAL A 163 4.72 -22.90 9.51
C VAL A 163 5.39 -24.18 9.00
N ARG A 164 6.65 -24.11 8.56
CA ARG A 164 7.38 -25.28 8.04
C ARG A 164 7.65 -26.32 9.11
N ARG A 165 7.99 -25.90 10.33
CA ARG A 165 8.28 -26.79 11.45
C ARG A 165 7.03 -27.54 11.92
N THR A 166 5.88 -26.87 11.94
CA THR A 166 4.69 -27.38 12.62
C THR A 166 3.68 -28.06 11.69
N SER A 167 3.69 -27.75 10.40
CA SER A 167 2.71 -28.30 9.45
C SER A 167 2.84 -29.82 9.29
N LYS A 168 1.71 -30.54 9.40
CA LYS A 168 1.64 -32.01 9.23
C LYS A 168 1.42 -32.46 7.77
N LYS A 169 1.21 -31.50 6.88
CA LYS A 169 1.05 -31.69 5.42
C LYS A 169 1.83 -30.60 4.69
N PRO A 170 2.12 -30.75 3.38
CA PRO A 170 2.66 -29.65 2.60
C PRO A 170 1.72 -28.44 2.67
N VAL A 171 2.26 -27.30 3.10
CA VAL A 171 1.56 -26.01 3.18
C VAL A 171 2.34 -25.00 2.37
N LYS A 172 1.67 -24.30 1.45
CA LYS A 172 2.28 -23.22 0.66
C LYS A 172 2.41 -21.97 1.52
N VAL A 173 3.60 -21.37 1.57
CA VAL A 173 3.82 -20.09 2.25
C VAL A 173 4.16 -19.03 1.22
N LEU A 174 3.26 -18.10 0.97
CA LEU A 174 3.41 -17.10 -0.09
C LEU A 174 3.62 -15.72 0.53
N PHE A 175 4.46 -14.93 -0.13
CA PHE A 175 4.71 -13.56 0.27
C PHE A 175 3.55 -12.68 -0.21
N TRP A 176 2.87 -12.04 0.72
CA TRP A 176 1.90 -10.98 0.47
C TRP A 176 2.64 -9.66 0.27
N PHE A 177 2.50 -9.03 -0.90
CA PHE A 177 3.21 -7.79 -1.20
C PHE A 177 2.25 -6.69 -1.68
N ALA A 178 2.12 -5.63 -0.87
CA ALA A 178 1.19 -4.52 -1.10
C ALA A 178 1.85 -3.19 -1.51
N CYS A 179 3.12 -3.25 -1.93
CA CYS A 179 3.86 -2.13 -2.52
C CYS A 179 3.99 -2.30 -4.03
N SER A 180 4.63 -1.36 -4.75
CA SER A 180 4.84 -1.49 -6.20
C SER A 180 5.75 -2.66 -6.57
N ALA A 181 5.45 -3.38 -7.65
CA ALA A 181 6.23 -4.54 -8.09
C ALA A 181 7.67 -4.13 -8.39
N THR A 182 7.84 -2.93 -8.93
CA THR A 182 9.15 -2.38 -9.25
C THR A 182 10.02 -2.12 -8.02
N SER A 183 9.41 -1.64 -6.93
CA SER A 183 10.14 -1.41 -5.68
C SER A 183 10.72 -2.71 -5.09
N LEU A 184 10.12 -3.87 -5.40
CA LEU A 184 10.66 -5.16 -4.97
C LEU A 184 12.02 -5.44 -5.61
N PHE A 185 12.25 -5.03 -6.86
CA PHE A 185 13.56 -5.15 -7.51
C PHE A 185 14.62 -4.30 -6.80
N CYS A 186 14.26 -3.11 -6.28
CA CYS A 186 15.19 -2.23 -5.57
C CYS A 186 15.83 -2.89 -4.33
N VAL A 187 15.11 -3.84 -3.71
CA VAL A 187 15.54 -4.50 -2.46
C VAL A 187 15.97 -5.94 -2.71
N CYS A 188 15.18 -6.69 -3.48
CA CYS A 188 15.32 -8.14 -3.63
C CYS A 188 15.86 -8.56 -5.01
N GLY A 189 15.76 -7.68 -6.00
CA GLY A 189 16.04 -8.02 -7.39
C GLY A 189 17.51 -8.37 -7.65
N PRO A 190 17.78 -9.17 -8.70
CA PRO A 190 19.14 -9.40 -9.15
C PRO A 190 19.74 -8.10 -9.73
N GLU A 191 21.07 -7.97 -9.68
CA GLU A 191 21.78 -6.76 -10.15
C GLU A 191 21.49 -6.47 -11.63
N ARG A 192 21.29 -7.51 -12.46
CA ARG A 192 20.92 -7.38 -13.88
C ARG A 192 19.58 -6.64 -14.12
N GLN A 193 18.73 -6.54 -13.12
CA GLN A 193 17.43 -5.84 -13.15
C GLN A 193 17.42 -4.59 -12.25
N GLY A 194 18.60 -4.07 -11.89
CA GLY A 194 18.75 -2.88 -11.07
C GLY A 194 18.59 -3.11 -9.56
N GLY A 195 18.57 -4.36 -9.11
CA GLY A 195 18.50 -4.71 -7.69
C GLY A 195 19.86 -4.81 -7.00
N LYS A 196 19.84 -5.26 -5.74
CA LYS A 196 21.03 -5.31 -4.86
C LYS A 196 21.69 -6.70 -4.79
N GLY A 197 21.16 -7.68 -5.53
CA GLY A 197 21.63 -9.06 -5.47
C GLY A 197 21.35 -9.68 -4.10
N ASN A 198 22.29 -10.48 -3.58
CA ASN A 198 22.13 -11.11 -2.27
C ASN A 198 22.35 -10.11 -1.12
N LEU A 199 21.30 -9.39 -0.74
CA LEU A 199 21.37 -8.34 0.29
C LEU A 199 21.85 -8.89 1.64
N ARG A 200 21.36 -10.06 2.06
CA ARG A 200 21.76 -10.71 3.33
C ARG A 200 23.26 -10.95 3.38
N ALA A 201 23.80 -11.70 2.42
CA ALA A 201 25.22 -12.08 2.43
C ALA A 201 26.15 -10.86 2.38
N ARG A 202 25.81 -9.86 1.57
CA ARG A 202 26.56 -8.59 1.49
C ARG A 202 26.52 -7.82 2.80
N SER A 203 25.36 -7.79 3.45
CA SER A 203 25.20 -7.07 4.72
C SER A 203 26.01 -7.76 5.83
N GLU A 204 26.03 -9.10 5.86
CA GLU A 204 26.83 -9.88 6.82
C GLU A 204 28.34 -9.65 6.62
N GLU A 205 28.79 -9.58 5.37
CA GLU A 205 30.17 -9.27 5.04
C GLU A 205 30.57 -7.87 5.52
N ILE A 206 29.76 -6.84 5.23
CA ILE A 206 30.02 -5.47 5.69
C ILE A 206 29.99 -5.40 7.22
N ALA A 207 29.01 -6.02 7.88
CA ALA A 207 28.92 -6.08 9.33
C ALA A 207 30.18 -6.71 9.94
N LYS A 208 30.68 -7.81 9.38
CA LYS A 208 31.92 -8.47 9.81
C LYS A 208 33.15 -7.57 9.63
N LEU A 209 33.23 -6.83 8.53
CA LEU A 209 34.38 -5.97 8.21
C LEU A 209 34.41 -4.66 9.01
N THR A 210 33.24 -4.11 9.35
CA THR A 210 33.13 -2.76 9.93
C THR A 210 32.68 -2.75 11.40
N GLY A 211 32.20 -3.89 11.92
CA GLY A 211 31.72 -4.01 13.30
C GLY A 211 30.31 -3.45 13.54
N VAL A 212 29.61 -2.99 12.50
CA VAL A 212 28.21 -2.55 12.61
C VAL A 212 27.25 -3.73 12.63
N SER A 213 25.99 -3.53 13.03
CA SER A 213 24.97 -4.57 12.93
C SER A 213 24.64 -4.91 11.47
N VAL A 214 24.11 -6.11 11.22
CA VAL A 214 23.76 -6.50 9.85
C VAL A 214 22.65 -5.61 9.28
N GLU A 215 21.73 -5.15 10.13
CA GLU A 215 20.69 -4.21 9.77
C GLU A 215 21.24 -2.84 9.38
N GLU A 216 22.23 -2.33 10.11
CA GLU A 216 22.91 -1.08 9.76
C GLU A 216 23.64 -1.22 8.41
N ALA A 217 24.36 -2.33 8.20
CA ALA A 217 25.03 -2.63 6.94
C ALA A 217 24.05 -2.70 5.75
N ALA A 218 22.88 -3.34 5.94
CA ALA A 218 21.84 -3.37 4.92
C ALA A 218 21.28 -1.97 4.63
N GLY A 219 21.13 -1.14 5.67
CA GLY A 219 20.74 0.26 5.53
C GLY A 219 21.73 1.03 4.68
N GLN A 220 23.04 0.84 4.92
CA GLN A 220 24.09 1.44 4.10
C GLN A 220 23.98 1.01 2.63
N ILE A 221 23.79 -0.28 2.34
CA ILE A 221 23.65 -0.77 0.94
C ILE A 221 22.42 -0.20 0.22
N THR A 222 21.31 -0.08 0.94
CA THR A 222 20.00 0.22 0.34
C THR A 222 19.68 1.71 0.31
N LEU A 223 20.20 2.49 1.25
CA LEU A 223 19.96 3.93 1.36
C LEU A 223 21.06 4.78 0.75
N THR A 224 22.23 4.19 0.47
CA THR A 224 23.32 4.89 -0.24
C THR A 224 23.42 4.39 -1.67
N GLY A 225 23.32 5.32 -2.62
CA GLY A 225 23.59 5.03 -4.03
C GLY A 225 25.07 5.22 -4.34
N LYS A 226 25.57 4.43 -5.29
CA LYS A 226 26.95 4.53 -5.84
C LYS A 226 27.01 5.41 -7.08
N GLY A 227 25.88 5.97 -7.52
CA GLY A 227 25.76 6.68 -8.80
C GLY A 227 25.78 5.75 -10.00
N SER A 228 25.43 4.48 -9.79
CA SER A 228 25.33 3.50 -10.86
C SER A 228 24.03 3.69 -11.62
N LEU A 229 24.09 3.66 -12.96
CA LEU A 229 22.90 3.69 -13.79
C LEU A 229 22.20 2.33 -13.73
N ILE A 230 21.01 2.29 -13.13
CA ILE A 230 20.18 1.09 -13.00
C ILE A 230 19.03 1.11 -14.02
N ARG A 231 18.63 -0.09 -14.44
CA ARG A 231 17.54 -0.32 -15.39
C ARG A 231 16.53 -1.26 -14.76
N MET A 232 15.54 -0.67 -14.11
CA MET A 232 14.45 -1.44 -13.50
C MET A 232 13.34 -1.71 -14.54
N PRO A 233 12.73 -2.91 -14.52
CA PRO A 233 11.62 -3.23 -15.40
C PRO A 233 10.48 -2.20 -15.33
N GLY A 234 10.06 -1.72 -16.50
CA GLY A 234 8.93 -0.79 -16.60
C GLY A 234 9.20 0.63 -16.07
N LEU A 235 10.46 1.03 -15.90
CA LEU A 235 10.88 2.41 -15.57
C LEU A 235 11.91 2.95 -16.57
N PRO A 236 12.04 4.28 -16.71
CA PRO A 236 13.20 4.88 -17.38
C PRO A 236 14.51 4.50 -16.64
N PRO A 237 15.67 4.59 -17.31
CA PRO A 237 16.96 4.49 -16.61
C PRO A 237 17.08 5.57 -15.54
N MET A 238 17.64 5.20 -14.40
CA MET A 238 17.77 6.07 -13.22
C MET A 238 19.11 5.77 -12.55
N TYR A 239 19.70 6.74 -11.87
CA TYR A 239 20.77 6.42 -10.94
C TYR A 239 20.21 5.72 -9.70
N ASP A 240 20.99 4.85 -9.09
CA ASP A 240 20.59 4.07 -7.91
C ASP A 240 20.29 4.90 -6.66
N TYR A 241 20.76 6.15 -6.58
CA TYR A 241 20.34 7.09 -5.53
C TYR A 241 18.99 7.76 -5.82
N GLU A 242 18.47 7.72 -7.05
CA GLU A 242 17.20 8.39 -7.36
C GLU A 242 16.00 7.74 -6.68
N VAL A 243 16.11 6.48 -6.24
CA VAL A 243 15.09 5.77 -5.45
C VAL A 243 15.07 6.23 -3.98
N GLN A 244 16.05 7.03 -3.56
CA GLN A 244 16.11 7.70 -2.27
C GLN A 244 15.97 9.23 -2.47
N PRO A 245 14.75 9.74 -2.72
CA PRO A 245 14.54 11.11 -3.18
C PRO A 245 14.75 12.15 -2.09
N GLN A 246 14.62 11.77 -0.82
CA GLN A 246 14.81 12.66 0.33
C GLN A 246 15.78 12.06 1.34
N ARG A 247 16.25 12.88 2.28
CA ARG A 247 17.00 12.40 3.44
C ARG A 247 16.18 11.31 4.18
N PRO A 248 16.80 10.19 4.57
CA PRO A 248 16.10 9.15 5.33
C PRO A 248 15.44 9.72 6.58
N ILE A 249 14.17 9.41 6.78
CA ILE A 249 13.41 9.84 7.96
C ILE A 249 13.72 8.99 9.20
N ALA A 250 14.43 7.88 9.04
CA ALA A 250 14.75 6.96 10.12
C ALA A 250 16.22 6.48 10.03
N PRO A 251 16.81 5.99 11.13
CA PRO A 251 18.17 5.46 11.13
C PRO A 251 18.35 4.32 10.13
N ALA A 252 19.58 4.18 9.62
CA ALA A 252 19.92 3.17 8.63
C ALA A 252 19.66 1.75 9.14
N ALA A 253 19.99 1.42 10.39
CA ALA A 253 19.64 0.14 11.00
C ALA A 253 18.15 -0.20 10.94
N LEU A 254 17.26 0.78 11.17
CA LEU A 254 15.83 0.49 11.15
C LEU A 254 15.35 0.16 9.73
N LEU A 255 15.67 1.03 8.76
CA LEU A 255 15.27 0.84 7.36
C LEU A 255 15.97 -0.36 6.72
N GLY A 256 17.24 -0.58 7.04
CA GLY A 256 18.01 -1.73 6.62
C GLY A 256 17.45 -3.05 7.17
N GLY A 257 17.03 -3.07 8.43
CA GLY A 257 16.33 -4.23 8.99
C GLY A 257 15.02 -4.56 8.27
N VAL A 258 14.29 -3.55 7.79
CA VAL A 258 13.06 -3.76 6.98
C VAL A 258 13.40 -4.34 5.63
N ASN A 259 14.41 -3.79 4.96
CA ASN A 259 14.86 -4.28 3.66
C ASN A 259 15.39 -5.71 3.75
N LEU A 260 16.11 -6.05 4.83
CA LEU A 260 16.55 -7.43 5.09
C LEU A 260 15.38 -8.38 5.31
N ARG A 261 14.40 -8.01 6.14
CA ARG A 261 13.24 -8.89 6.37
C ARG A 261 12.40 -9.07 5.11
N THR A 262 12.29 -8.03 4.29
CA THR A 262 11.67 -8.11 2.95
C THR A 262 12.43 -9.07 2.06
N TYR A 263 13.76 -8.96 2.01
CA TYR A 263 14.64 -9.85 1.26
C TYR A 263 14.52 -11.31 1.73
N ASP A 264 14.62 -11.56 3.03
CA ASP A 264 14.54 -12.90 3.62
C ASP A 264 13.16 -13.54 3.35
N THR A 265 12.07 -12.78 3.54
CA THR A 265 10.70 -13.23 3.22
C THR A 265 10.58 -13.61 1.74
N MET A 266 11.08 -12.74 0.86
CA MET A 266 11.10 -13.00 -0.57
C MET A 266 12.00 -14.18 -0.93
N ALA A 267 13.06 -14.49 -0.18
CA ALA A 267 13.92 -15.64 -0.45
C ALA A 267 13.29 -16.96 -0.01
N GLU A 268 12.51 -16.96 1.07
CA GLU A 268 12.01 -18.17 1.73
C GLU A 268 10.58 -18.60 1.33
N CYS A 269 9.76 -17.68 0.82
CA CYS A 269 8.39 -18.00 0.41
C CYS A 269 8.32 -18.84 -0.88
N ASP A 270 7.30 -19.68 -1.03
CA ASP A 270 7.03 -20.52 -2.20
C ASP A 270 6.60 -19.74 -3.45
N GLY A 271 6.29 -18.45 -3.31
CA GLY A 271 5.74 -17.61 -4.38
C GLY A 271 5.26 -16.27 -3.83
N LEU A 272 4.62 -15.47 -4.69
CA LEU A 272 4.24 -14.09 -4.40
C LEU A 272 2.78 -13.84 -4.79
N VAL A 273 2.04 -13.17 -3.90
CA VAL A 273 0.72 -12.59 -4.17
C VAL A 273 0.84 -11.07 -4.07
N PHE A 274 0.51 -10.40 -5.15
CA PHE A 274 0.70 -8.97 -5.32
C PHE A 274 -0.64 -8.23 -5.29
N ALA A 275 -0.72 -7.15 -4.51
CA ALA A 275 -1.98 -6.44 -4.27
C ALA A 275 -2.40 -5.47 -5.39
N GLY A 276 -1.48 -5.13 -6.30
CA GLY A 276 -1.73 -4.21 -7.42
C GLY A 276 -2.15 -4.91 -8.72
N PRO A 277 -2.81 -4.19 -9.65
CA PRO A 277 -3.19 -4.74 -10.94
C PRO A 277 -1.98 -4.89 -11.88
N GLU A 278 -1.93 -5.99 -12.62
CA GLU A 278 -0.89 -6.21 -13.64
C GLU A 278 -0.84 -5.08 -14.68
N CYS A 279 -1.99 -4.53 -15.08
CA CYS A 279 -2.03 -3.49 -16.10
C CYS A 279 -1.34 -2.17 -15.70
N TYR A 280 -1.07 -1.96 -14.41
CA TYR A 280 -0.32 -0.80 -13.90
C TYR A 280 1.20 -0.97 -14.06
N GLU A 281 1.74 -2.19 -13.88
CA GLU A 281 3.18 -2.48 -14.00
C GLU A 281 3.45 -3.74 -14.86
N PRO A 282 2.96 -3.82 -16.12
CA PRO A 282 2.97 -5.07 -16.88
C PRO A 282 4.38 -5.60 -17.13
N GLU A 283 5.36 -4.73 -17.45
CA GLU A 283 6.73 -5.15 -17.68
C GLU A 283 7.41 -5.63 -16.39
N ALA A 284 7.10 -5.01 -15.24
CA ALA A 284 7.66 -5.40 -13.95
C ALA A 284 7.08 -6.73 -13.48
N ILE A 285 5.77 -6.93 -13.63
CA ILE A 285 5.10 -8.19 -13.29
C ILE A 285 5.57 -9.33 -14.19
N ALA A 286 5.71 -9.10 -15.50
CA ALA A 286 6.27 -10.09 -16.43
C ALA A 286 7.70 -10.48 -16.04
N THR A 287 8.57 -9.49 -15.79
CA THR A 287 9.96 -9.75 -15.39
C THR A 287 10.04 -10.47 -14.04
N LEU A 288 9.12 -10.18 -13.12
CA LEU A 288 9.06 -10.82 -11.81
C LEU A 288 8.63 -12.29 -11.92
N ARG A 289 7.68 -12.59 -12.83
CA ARG A 289 7.30 -13.97 -13.16
C ARG A 289 8.47 -14.75 -13.73
N ASP A 290 9.20 -14.17 -14.69
CA ASP A 290 10.37 -14.82 -15.30
C ASP A 290 11.45 -15.10 -14.26
N TRP A 291 11.76 -14.10 -13.41
CA TRP A 291 12.77 -14.24 -12.36
C TRP A 291 12.37 -15.32 -11.34
N LEU A 292 11.13 -15.32 -10.85
CA LEU A 292 10.70 -16.32 -9.86
C LEU A 292 10.50 -17.72 -10.45
N ALA A 293 10.19 -17.83 -11.75
CA ALA A 293 10.14 -19.10 -12.46
C ALA A 293 11.49 -19.84 -12.48
N GLU A 294 12.63 -19.13 -12.41
CA GLU A 294 13.98 -19.73 -12.25
C GLU A 294 14.07 -20.66 -11.03
N SER A 295 13.20 -20.46 -10.04
CA SER A 295 13.09 -21.27 -8.81
C SER A 295 11.72 -21.94 -8.64
N SER A 296 10.94 -22.05 -9.73
CA SER A 296 9.58 -22.64 -9.73
C SER A 296 8.58 -21.96 -8.78
N ARG A 297 8.74 -20.66 -8.55
CA ARG A 297 7.89 -19.87 -7.64
C ARG A 297 6.87 -19.05 -8.45
N PRO A 298 5.56 -19.21 -8.24
CA PRO A 298 4.55 -18.46 -8.99
C PRO A 298 4.35 -17.02 -8.48
N VAL A 299 3.82 -16.17 -9.35
CA VAL A 299 3.48 -14.77 -9.05
C VAL A 299 2.04 -14.47 -9.49
N TYR A 300 1.21 -14.05 -8.55
CA TYR A 300 -0.21 -13.73 -8.77
C TYR A 300 -0.45 -12.23 -8.57
N ALA A 301 -0.83 -11.52 -9.63
CA ALA A 301 -1.15 -10.08 -9.58
C ALA A 301 -2.67 -9.88 -9.43
N CYS A 302 -3.11 -9.73 -8.19
CA CYS A 302 -4.52 -9.86 -7.80
C CYS A 302 -5.25 -8.51 -7.65
N GLY A 303 -4.63 -7.39 -8.03
CA GLY A 303 -5.18 -6.06 -7.79
C GLY A 303 -5.99 -5.42 -8.91
N PRO A 304 -6.52 -4.19 -8.71
CA PRO A 304 -6.49 -3.48 -7.44
C PRO A 304 -7.44 -4.13 -6.43
N LEU A 305 -7.06 -4.09 -5.16
CA LEU A 305 -7.84 -4.64 -4.06
C LEU A 305 -8.51 -3.50 -3.28
N ILE A 306 -9.51 -2.91 -3.93
CA ILE A 306 -10.26 -1.76 -3.43
C ILE A 306 -11.76 -2.15 -3.39
N PRO A 307 -12.47 -1.87 -2.29
CA PRO A 307 -13.91 -2.11 -2.21
C PRO A 307 -14.65 -1.04 -3.02
N SER A 308 -15.74 -1.43 -3.68
CA SER A 308 -16.56 -0.53 -4.53
C SER A 308 -18.05 -0.72 -4.25
N GLY A 309 -18.86 0.22 -4.74
CA GLY A 309 -20.32 0.19 -4.62
C GLY A 309 -20.86 0.87 -3.36
N ALA A 310 -22.19 0.83 -3.20
CA ALA A 310 -22.91 1.60 -2.18
C ALA A 310 -22.48 1.26 -0.74
N GLN A 311 -22.22 -0.01 -0.44
CA GLN A 311 -21.73 -0.45 0.87
C GLN A 311 -20.37 0.16 1.19
N ALA A 312 -19.42 0.08 0.25
CA ALA A 312 -18.09 0.64 0.42
C ALA A 312 -18.15 2.16 0.64
N ALA A 313 -18.98 2.86 -0.15
CA ALA A 313 -19.18 4.30 -0.03
C ALA A 313 -19.82 4.69 1.32
N ALA A 314 -20.80 3.93 1.80
CA ALA A 314 -21.45 4.17 3.09
C ALA A 314 -20.46 4.03 4.26
N PHE A 315 -19.66 2.97 4.25
CA PHE A 315 -18.66 2.73 5.30
C PHE A 315 -17.48 3.70 5.24
N GLU A 316 -17.04 4.11 4.04
CA GLU A 316 -16.02 5.17 3.88
C GLU A 316 -16.45 6.46 4.58
N LYS A 317 -17.75 6.81 4.50
CA LYS A 317 -18.31 7.98 5.22
C LYS A 317 -18.30 7.82 6.75
N LEU A 318 -18.30 6.59 7.27
CA LEU A 318 -18.22 6.33 8.71
C LEU A 318 -16.80 6.45 9.26
N GLU A 319 -15.77 6.26 8.42
CA GLU A 319 -14.37 6.32 8.85
C GLU A 319 -13.81 7.75 8.97
N GLY A 320 -14.52 8.76 8.47
CA GLY A 320 -14.09 10.16 8.52
C GLY A 320 -15.01 11.04 9.38
N SER A 321 -14.47 11.62 10.46
CA SER A 321 -15.18 12.62 11.28
C SER A 321 -15.67 13.84 10.48
N ASP A 322 -15.06 14.10 9.32
CA ASP A 322 -15.37 15.22 8.45
C ASP A 322 -16.01 14.80 7.11
N ALA A 323 -16.46 13.56 6.93
CA ALA A 323 -16.94 13.06 5.64
C ALA A 323 -18.05 13.92 5.03
N THR A 324 -19.07 14.30 5.82
CA THR A 324 -20.14 15.20 5.37
C THR A 324 -19.63 16.58 4.96
N LYS A 325 -18.64 17.12 5.69
CA LYS A 325 -18.04 18.43 5.36
C LYS A 325 -17.25 18.35 4.06
N VAL A 326 -16.49 17.28 3.87
CA VAL A 326 -15.71 17.00 2.67
C VAL A 326 -16.64 16.88 1.45
N GLU A 327 -17.70 16.08 1.54
CA GLU A 327 -18.69 15.94 0.47
C GLU A 327 -19.35 17.28 0.13
N SER A 328 -19.83 18.00 1.14
CA SER A 328 -20.48 19.31 0.94
C SER A 328 -19.54 20.34 0.30
N PHE A 329 -18.26 20.34 0.70
CA PHE A 329 -17.24 21.21 0.11
C PHE A 329 -17.04 20.87 -1.37
N LEU A 330 -16.89 19.59 -1.69
CA LEU A 330 -16.66 19.12 -3.06
C LEU A 330 -17.86 19.45 -3.97
N ASP A 331 -19.09 19.24 -3.52
CA ASP A 331 -20.31 19.63 -4.24
C ASP A 331 -20.35 21.14 -4.50
N ALA A 332 -20.05 21.94 -3.48
CA ALA A 332 -19.98 23.40 -3.61
C ALA A 332 -18.88 23.83 -4.60
N LYS A 333 -17.74 23.13 -4.65
CA LYS A 333 -16.68 23.40 -5.64
C LYS A 333 -17.11 23.01 -7.06
N VAL A 334 -17.87 21.93 -7.27
CA VAL A 334 -18.46 21.65 -8.59
C VAL A 334 -19.38 22.79 -9.02
N ALA A 335 -20.23 23.28 -8.13
CA ALA A 335 -21.18 24.35 -8.44
C ALA A 335 -20.49 25.69 -8.77
N SER A 336 -19.38 26.01 -8.09
CA SER A 336 -18.68 27.30 -8.22
C SER A 336 -17.53 27.32 -9.23
N HIS A 337 -16.81 26.20 -9.39
CA HIS A 337 -15.60 26.09 -10.20
C HIS A 337 -15.75 25.08 -11.36
N GLY A 338 -16.77 24.23 -11.33
CA GLY A 338 -16.94 23.14 -12.30
C GLY A 338 -16.19 21.85 -11.91
N LYS A 339 -16.29 20.85 -12.78
CA LYS A 339 -15.66 19.54 -12.57
C LYS A 339 -14.15 19.61 -12.74
N HIS A 340 -13.44 18.74 -12.03
CA HIS A 340 -12.00 18.49 -12.18
C HIS A 340 -11.11 19.70 -11.84
N THR A 341 -11.56 20.53 -10.90
CA THR A 341 -10.90 21.77 -10.48
C THR A 341 -10.25 21.68 -9.11
N VAL A 342 -10.67 20.74 -8.26
CA VAL A 342 -10.16 20.61 -6.89
C VAL A 342 -8.83 19.88 -6.86
N LEU A 343 -7.84 20.45 -6.18
CA LEU A 343 -6.62 19.75 -5.80
C LEU A 343 -6.81 19.04 -4.46
N TYR A 344 -6.70 17.72 -4.45
CA TYR A 344 -6.61 16.97 -3.21
C TYR A 344 -5.14 16.87 -2.77
N ILE A 345 -4.83 17.11 -1.49
CA ILE A 345 -3.48 17.08 -0.95
C ILE A 345 -3.45 16.11 0.24
N SER A 346 -2.68 15.02 0.13
CA SER A 346 -2.52 14.03 1.19
C SER A 346 -1.22 13.25 1.02
N PHE A 347 -0.41 13.21 2.08
CA PHE A 347 0.88 12.51 2.10
C PHE A 347 0.78 11.12 2.77
N GLY A 348 -0.42 10.56 2.84
CA GLY A 348 -0.68 9.25 3.42
C GLY A 348 -0.80 9.30 4.95
N THR A 349 -0.62 8.13 5.58
CA THR A 349 -0.84 7.95 7.02
C THR A 349 0.37 8.28 7.89
N ILE A 350 1.58 8.26 7.32
CA ILE A 350 2.85 8.39 8.06
C ILE A 350 3.63 9.64 7.64
N PHE A 351 3.58 10.01 6.36
CA PHE A 351 4.48 11.03 5.82
C PHE A 351 3.85 12.42 5.83
N PHE A 352 4.71 13.41 5.99
CA PHE A 352 4.37 14.82 5.83
C PHE A 352 5.66 15.59 5.50
N PRO A 353 5.60 16.70 4.72
CA PRO A 353 6.79 17.47 4.36
C PRO A 353 7.61 17.90 5.58
N MET A 354 8.90 17.53 5.62
CA MET A 354 9.82 17.95 6.69
C MET A 354 10.28 19.42 6.56
N GLU A 355 10.08 20.01 5.38
CA GLU A 355 10.33 21.41 5.09
C GLU A 355 8.96 22.10 4.93
N PRO A 356 8.29 22.50 6.03
CA PRO A 356 6.94 23.04 5.99
C PRO A 356 6.84 24.32 5.15
N GLU A 357 7.93 25.05 4.96
CA GLU A 357 8.02 26.23 4.08
C GLU A 357 7.78 25.89 2.61
N LYS A 358 8.18 24.69 2.15
CA LYS A 358 7.87 24.25 0.78
C LYS A 358 6.37 23.96 0.64
N LEU A 359 5.76 23.29 1.62
CA LEU A 359 4.30 23.08 1.59
C LEU A 359 3.56 24.42 1.65
N ALA A 360 4.00 25.35 2.49
CA ALA A 360 3.50 26.71 2.59
C ALA A 360 3.50 27.41 1.23
N ALA A 361 4.65 27.48 0.56
CA ALA A 361 4.79 28.10 -0.75
C ALA A 361 3.88 27.43 -1.80
N PHE A 362 3.78 26.11 -1.78
CA PHE A 362 2.89 25.38 -2.69
C PHE A 362 1.42 25.77 -2.50
N LEU A 363 0.96 25.86 -1.25
CA LEU A 363 -0.41 26.26 -0.92
C LEU A 363 -0.67 27.72 -1.32
N GLU A 364 0.28 28.63 -1.06
CA GLU A 364 0.18 30.02 -1.49
C GLU A 364 0.04 30.16 -2.99
N ILE A 365 0.86 29.45 -3.76
CA ILE A 365 0.77 29.42 -5.22
C ILE A 365 -0.58 28.87 -5.69
N ALA A 366 -1.11 27.84 -5.03
CA ALA A 366 -2.45 27.31 -5.34
C ALA A 366 -3.55 28.37 -5.10
N MET A 367 -3.46 29.12 -4.00
CA MET A 367 -4.38 30.22 -3.67
C MET A 367 -4.28 31.37 -4.68
N GLU A 368 -3.07 31.79 -5.06
CA GLU A 368 -2.83 32.81 -6.08
C GLU A 368 -3.43 32.43 -7.44
N LYS A 369 -3.33 31.15 -7.80
CA LYS A 369 -3.96 30.57 -9.00
C LYS A 369 -5.45 30.31 -8.87
N LYS A 370 -6.04 30.58 -7.69
CA LYS A 370 -7.44 30.33 -7.37
C LYS A 370 -7.85 28.87 -7.58
N ILE A 371 -6.96 27.94 -7.26
CA ILE A 371 -7.22 26.50 -7.33
C ILE A 371 -7.88 26.08 -6.01
N PRO A 372 -9.13 25.58 -6.02
CA PRO A 372 -9.73 25.07 -4.80
C PRO A 372 -9.01 23.81 -4.34
N PHE A 373 -8.82 23.62 -3.03
CA PHE A 373 -8.12 22.43 -2.53
C PHE A 373 -8.63 21.88 -1.21
N ILE A 374 -8.40 20.58 -1.01
CA ILE A 374 -8.55 19.92 0.29
C ILE A 374 -7.17 19.51 0.78
N LEU A 375 -6.77 19.97 1.96
CA LEU A 375 -5.55 19.56 2.63
C LEU A 375 -5.88 18.57 3.76
N ASN A 376 -5.50 17.31 3.57
CA ASN A 376 -5.48 16.32 4.64
C ASN A 376 -4.20 16.48 5.47
N HIS A 377 -4.29 17.29 6.53
CA HIS A 377 -3.22 17.52 7.49
C HIS A 377 -3.18 16.41 8.54
N SER A 378 -2.69 15.24 8.13
CA SER A 378 -2.64 14.04 8.96
C SER A 378 -1.52 14.03 10.00
N SER A 379 -0.53 14.93 9.90
CA SER A 379 0.57 15.01 10.85
C SER A 379 0.18 15.83 12.08
N PRO A 380 0.16 15.24 13.29
CA PRO A 380 0.02 16.01 14.52
C PRO A 380 1.34 16.68 14.95
N TYR A 381 2.47 16.38 14.29
CA TYR A 381 3.81 16.74 14.75
C TYR A 381 4.49 17.86 13.95
N ILE A 382 4.10 18.03 12.69
CA ILE A 382 4.63 19.07 11.83
C ILE A 382 3.50 20.08 11.62
N PRO A 383 3.45 21.17 12.40
CA PRO A 383 2.42 22.19 12.22
C PRO A 383 2.65 22.94 10.91
N LEU A 384 1.56 23.45 10.35
CA LEU A 384 1.68 24.48 9.32
C LEU A 384 2.23 25.76 9.94
N PRO A 385 3.11 26.50 9.26
CA PRO A 385 3.58 27.79 9.74
C PRO A 385 2.40 28.78 9.94
N ASP A 386 2.47 29.60 10.98
CA ASP A 386 1.39 30.54 11.34
C ASP A 386 0.94 31.43 10.17
N PHE A 387 1.91 31.95 9.39
CA PHE A 387 1.63 32.81 8.24
C PHE A 387 0.78 32.14 7.16
N VAL A 388 0.83 30.81 7.05
CA VAL A 388 0.00 30.03 6.12
C VAL A 388 -1.38 29.82 6.70
N THR A 389 -1.46 29.51 8.00
CA THR A 389 -2.72 29.25 8.69
C THR A 389 -3.67 30.46 8.61
N ASP A 390 -3.14 31.68 8.71
CA ASP A 390 -3.91 32.92 8.51
C ASP A 390 -4.42 33.06 7.07
N LYS A 391 -3.57 32.76 6.07
CA LYS A 391 -3.96 32.79 4.65
C LYS A 391 -5.01 31.74 4.33
N LEU A 392 -4.88 30.52 4.85
CA LEU A 392 -5.88 29.46 4.70
C LEU A 392 -7.22 29.87 5.29
N SER A 393 -7.21 30.52 6.45
CA SER A 393 -8.43 31.00 7.10
C SER A 393 -9.17 32.09 6.31
N SER A 394 -8.46 32.80 5.43
CA SER A 394 -9.03 33.84 4.56
C SER A 394 -9.33 33.37 3.13
N TYR A 395 -8.94 32.14 2.77
CA TYR A 395 -9.18 31.57 1.44
C TYR A 395 -10.43 30.68 1.43
N PRO A 396 -11.55 31.13 0.83
CA PRO A 396 -12.85 30.45 0.90
C PRO A 396 -12.92 29.13 0.11
N ASP A 397 -11.91 28.87 -0.71
CA ASP A 397 -11.82 27.71 -1.60
C ASP A 397 -10.87 26.64 -1.07
N CYS A 398 -10.57 26.63 0.23
CA CYS A 398 -9.89 25.51 0.88
C CYS A 398 -10.70 24.82 1.97
N LEU A 399 -10.38 23.55 2.19
CA LEU A 399 -10.80 22.78 3.36
C LEU A 399 -9.58 22.07 3.95
N VAL A 400 -9.31 22.27 5.23
CA VAL A 400 -8.27 21.56 5.97
C VAL A 400 -8.92 20.52 6.89
N THR A 401 -8.50 19.26 6.77
CA THR A 401 -9.00 18.16 7.61
C THR A 401 -7.85 17.43 8.29
N LYS A 402 -8.11 16.75 9.42
CA LYS A 402 -7.12 15.86 10.07
C LYS A 402 -7.11 14.45 9.48
N TRP A 403 -8.27 14.04 8.96
CA TRP A 403 -8.46 12.82 8.22
C TRP A 403 -9.45 13.09 7.10
N CYS A 404 -9.29 12.42 5.97
CA CYS A 404 -10.16 12.60 4.82
C CYS A 404 -10.60 11.22 4.30
N PRO A 405 -11.89 11.02 3.99
CA PRO A 405 -12.34 9.83 3.27
C PRO A 405 -11.77 9.87 1.84
N GLN A 406 -10.55 9.39 1.66
CA GLN A 406 -9.78 9.56 0.43
C GLN A 406 -10.49 8.95 -0.78
N GLN A 407 -11.17 7.81 -0.63
CA GLN A 407 -11.91 7.22 -1.75
C GLN A 407 -13.08 8.12 -2.17
N LEU A 408 -13.79 8.72 -1.21
CA LEU A 408 -14.86 9.68 -1.49
C LEU A 408 -14.32 10.90 -2.25
N VAL A 409 -13.17 11.45 -1.84
CA VAL A 409 -12.57 12.59 -2.56
C VAL A 409 -12.17 12.19 -3.97
N LEU A 410 -11.47 11.07 -4.12
CA LEU A 410 -10.94 10.64 -5.42
C LEU A 410 -12.05 10.24 -6.41
N SER A 411 -13.16 9.67 -5.94
CA SER A 411 -14.31 9.34 -6.79
C SER A 411 -15.17 10.55 -7.13
N HIS A 412 -15.00 11.68 -6.43
CA HIS A 412 -15.83 12.86 -6.64
C HIS A 412 -15.45 13.63 -7.91
N SER A 413 -16.46 14.07 -8.68
CA SER A 413 -16.24 14.74 -9.97
C SER A 413 -15.53 16.10 -9.88
N ALA A 414 -15.53 16.73 -8.70
CA ALA A 414 -14.76 17.95 -8.43
C ALA A 414 -13.24 17.72 -8.55
N THR A 415 -12.77 16.52 -8.23
CA THR A 415 -11.34 16.24 -8.04
C THR A 415 -10.59 16.30 -9.37
N GLY A 416 -9.73 17.32 -9.45
CA GLY A 416 -8.82 17.56 -10.54
C GLY A 416 -7.56 16.73 -10.38
N PHE A 417 -6.69 17.12 -9.47
CA PHE A 417 -5.40 16.47 -9.26
C PHE A 417 -5.26 16.00 -7.83
N PHE A 418 -4.34 15.05 -7.60
CA PHE A 418 -3.97 14.61 -6.27
C PHE A 418 -2.47 14.83 -6.04
N LEU A 419 -2.13 15.80 -5.19
CA LEU A 419 -0.79 15.94 -4.62
C LEU A 419 -0.57 14.90 -3.54
N THR A 420 0.37 13.98 -3.79
CA THR A 420 0.56 12.79 -2.97
C THR A 420 2.03 12.44 -2.78
N HIS A 421 2.33 11.78 -1.66
CA HIS A 421 3.59 11.08 -1.44
C HIS A 421 3.87 9.94 -2.44
N ALA A 422 2.88 9.54 -3.24
CA ALA A 422 2.99 8.47 -4.23
C ALA A 422 3.21 7.06 -3.65
N GLY A 423 2.74 6.79 -2.42
CA GLY A 423 2.68 5.42 -1.89
C GLY A 423 1.70 4.55 -2.69
N HIS A 424 2.02 3.27 -2.91
CA HIS A 424 1.32 2.40 -3.86
C HIS A 424 -0.21 2.36 -3.68
N ASN A 425 -0.70 2.36 -2.44
CA ASN A 425 -2.15 2.31 -2.17
C ASN A 425 -2.87 3.59 -2.63
N SER A 426 -2.34 4.77 -2.30
CA SER A 426 -2.87 6.06 -2.77
C SER A 426 -2.82 6.16 -4.30
N VAL A 427 -1.75 5.66 -4.91
CA VAL A 427 -1.63 5.60 -6.37
C VAL A 427 -2.72 4.69 -6.95
N THR A 428 -2.91 3.51 -6.37
CA THR A 428 -3.90 2.54 -6.83
C THR A 428 -5.33 3.08 -6.73
N GLU A 429 -5.68 3.74 -5.62
CA GLU A 429 -6.97 4.41 -5.45
C GLU A 429 -7.17 5.51 -6.50
N ALA A 430 -6.17 6.38 -6.71
CA ALA A 430 -6.26 7.46 -7.70
C ALA A 430 -6.37 6.95 -9.14
N MET A 431 -5.61 5.90 -9.50
CA MET A 431 -5.65 5.32 -10.83
C MET A 431 -6.95 4.56 -11.10
N THR A 432 -7.54 3.96 -10.05
CA THR A 432 -8.87 3.34 -10.13
C THR A 432 -9.94 4.40 -10.38
N GLU A 433 -9.75 5.63 -9.90
CA GLU A 433 -10.66 6.74 -10.19
C GLU A 433 -10.29 7.58 -11.42
N GLY A 434 -9.12 7.35 -12.00
CA GLY A 434 -8.63 8.09 -13.16
C GLY A 434 -8.27 9.54 -12.84
N VAL A 435 -7.79 9.78 -11.61
CA VAL A 435 -7.32 11.08 -11.12
C VAL A 435 -5.80 11.18 -11.33
N PRO A 436 -5.31 12.16 -12.10
CA PRO A 436 -3.88 12.36 -12.29
C PRO A 436 -3.18 12.89 -11.03
N LEU A 437 -1.88 12.62 -10.93
CA LEU A 437 -1.10 12.84 -9.70
C LEU A 437 -0.10 13.99 -9.82
N ILE A 438 0.24 14.60 -8.69
CA ILE A 438 1.46 15.39 -8.48
C ILE A 438 2.22 14.67 -7.37
N CYS A 439 3.42 14.16 -7.67
CA CYS A 439 4.16 13.29 -6.77
C CYS A 439 5.21 14.08 -5.98
N TRP A 440 5.17 13.90 -4.66
CA TRP A 440 6.14 14.40 -3.68
C TRP A 440 6.73 13.20 -2.91
N PRO A 441 7.60 12.40 -3.52
CA PRO A 441 8.05 11.14 -2.93
C PRO A 441 9.04 11.37 -1.78
N PHE A 442 8.93 10.57 -0.71
CA PHE A 442 9.81 10.58 0.46
C PHE A 442 10.76 9.37 0.46
N ILE A 443 10.23 8.15 0.54
CA ILE A 443 11.00 6.90 0.69
C ILE A 443 10.26 5.67 0.13
N LEU A 444 10.88 4.48 0.22
CA LEU A 444 10.31 3.18 -0.19
C LEU A 444 9.98 3.12 -1.69
N ASP A 445 8.77 2.74 -2.03
CA ASP A 445 8.23 2.60 -3.38
C ASP A 445 7.82 3.92 -4.03
N GLN A 446 7.84 5.03 -3.27
CA GLN A 446 7.29 6.31 -3.68
C GLN A 446 8.03 6.92 -4.87
N ALA A 447 9.36 6.84 -4.90
CA ALA A 447 10.15 7.36 -6.01
C ALA A 447 9.95 6.55 -7.29
N THR A 448 9.86 5.22 -7.18
CA THR A 448 9.59 4.34 -8.33
C THR A 448 8.16 4.55 -8.86
N ASN A 449 7.18 4.76 -7.98
CA ASN A 449 5.84 5.14 -8.39
C ASN A 449 5.85 6.51 -9.08
N ALA A 450 6.51 7.52 -8.51
CA ALA A 450 6.60 8.86 -9.08
C ALA A 450 7.19 8.83 -10.50
N ALA A 451 8.31 8.11 -10.72
CA ALA A 451 8.91 7.95 -12.04
C ALA A 451 7.98 7.23 -13.03
N ARG A 452 7.23 6.21 -12.58
CA ARG A 452 6.23 5.56 -13.43
C ARG A 452 5.13 6.52 -13.87
N ILE A 453 4.60 7.27 -12.91
CA ILE A 453 3.50 8.21 -13.11
C ILE A 453 3.91 9.33 -14.06
N SER A 454 5.08 9.93 -13.81
CA SER A 454 5.55 11.12 -14.51
C SER A 454 6.17 10.81 -15.87
N ASP A 455 6.93 9.71 -16.00
CA ASP A 455 7.69 9.38 -17.22
C ASP A 455 7.03 8.31 -18.09
N ARG A 456 6.57 7.20 -17.51
CA ARG A 456 6.09 6.04 -18.29
C ARG A 456 4.62 6.15 -18.66
N LEU A 457 3.77 6.43 -17.68
CA LEU A 457 2.32 6.49 -17.86
C LEU A 457 1.84 7.87 -18.29
N GLN A 458 2.65 8.91 -18.02
CA GLN A 458 2.29 10.30 -18.28
C GLN A 458 0.93 10.67 -17.70
N ASN A 459 0.62 10.16 -16.50
CA ASN A 459 -0.65 10.39 -15.79
C ASN A 459 -0.45 11.27 -14.54
N GLY A 460 0.72 11.90 -14.39
CA GLY A 460 0.97 12.88 -13.34
C GLY A 460 2.33 13.56 -13.49
N TYR A 461 2.76 14.31 -12.49
CA TYR A 461 4.05 15.00 -12.44
C TYR A 461 4.87 14.51 -11.24
N GLU A 462 6.19 14.63 -11.29
CA GLU A 462 7.06 14.52 -10.12
C GLU A 462 7.65 15.89 -9.81
N LEU A 463 7.60 16.29 -8.55
CA LEU A 463 8.31 17.47 -8.07
C LEU A 463 9.75 17.06 -7.73
N PHE A 464 10.73 17.58 -8.45
CA PHE A 464 12.15 17.27 -8.21
C PHE A 464 12.76 18.18 -7.16
N GLN A 465 12.25 19.39 -6.97
CA GLN A 465 12.81 20.37 -6.02
C GLN A 465 12.40 20.10 -4.57
N VAL A 466 11.56 19.08 -4.35
CA VAL A 466 11.30 18.51 -3.01
C VAL A 466 12.42 17.58 -2.55
N ARG A 467 13.33 17.21 -3.45
CA ARG A 467 14.42 16.29 -3.14
C ARG A 467 15.38 16.91 -2.14
N SER A 468 15.97 16.07 -1.29
CA SER A 468 16.92 16.47 -0.25
C SER A 468 17.93 15.36 0.03
N GLY A 469 19.05 15.69 0.68
CA GLY A 469 20.09 14.71 1.00
C GLY A 469 20.61 14.01 -0.27
N PRO A 470 20.61 12.65 -0.34
CA PRO A 470 21.02 11.91 -1.54
C PRO A 470 20.27 12.31 -2.82
N GLY A 471 19.01 12.77 -2.69
CA GLY A 471 18.19 13.15 -3.83
C GLY A 471 18.63 14.42 -4.56
N LEU A 472 19.55 15.22 -4.00
CA LEU A 472 20.13 16.39 -4.65
C LEU A 472 21.25 16.06 -5.64
N GLN A 473 21.63 14.78 -5.74
CA GLN A 473 22.55 14.34 -6.79
C GLN A 473 21.90 14.46 -8.19
N PRO A 474 22.69 14.54 -9.27
CA PRO A 474 22.16 14.65 -10.63
C PRO A 474 21.14 13.57 -10.98
N ALA A 475 19.87 13.91 -11.19
CA ALA A 475 18.89 12.91 -11.61
C ALA A 475 19.07 12.62 -13.10
N TYR A 476 19.22 11.34 -13.49
CA TYR A 476 19.39 10.95 -14.90
C TYR A 476 18.22 11.45 -15.74
N ARG A 477 17.01 11.32 -15.21
CA ARG A 477 15.75 11.74 -15.85
C ARG A 477 15.63 13.26 -16.04
N LEU A 478 16.30 14.05 -15.19
CA LEU A 478 16.34 15.51 -15.28
C LEU A 478 17.56 16.03 -16.06
N GLY A 479 18.60 15.22 -16.22
CA GLY A 479 19.87 15.61 -16.83
C GLY A 479 20.71 16.58 -15.99
N LYS A 480 20.25 16.94 -14.78
CA LYS A 480 20.92 17.84 -13.84
C LYS A 480 20.53 17.54 -12.39
N ALA A 481 21.30 18.09 -11.45
CA ALA A 481 20.96 18.08 -10.04
C ALA A 481 19.74 18.98 -9.78
N PRO A 482 18.78 18.55 -8.95
CA PRO A 482 17.83 19.46 -8.32
C PRO A 482 18.57 20.47 -7.45
N GLU A 483 18.05 21.69 -7.36
CA GLU A 483 18.62 22.73 -6.50
C GLU A 483 18.14 22.55 -5.05
N GLY A 484 16.90 22.10 -4.87
CA GLY A 484 16.31 21.82 -3.57
C GLY A 484 16.01 23.04 -2.72
N THR A 485 16.21 24.26 -3.25
CA THR A 485 15.93 25.53 -2.58
C THR A 485 14.43 25.86 -2.62
N LEU A 486 13.99 26.74 -1.74
CA LEU A 486 12.59 27.20 -1.70
C LEU A 486 12.23 27.97 -2.97
N GLU A 487 13.15 28.74 -3.54
CA GLU A 487 12.96 29.51 -4.77
C GLU A 487 12.78 28.58 -5.96
N ALA A 488 13.66 27.57 -6.11
CA ALA A 488 13.57 26.59 -7.18
C ALA A 488 12.29 25.75 -7.06
N PHE A 489 11.93 25.36 -5.83
CA PHE A 489 10.67 24.67 -5.56
C PHE A 489 9.46 25.52 -5.90
N SER A 490 9.44 26.80 -5.52
CA SER A 490 8.33 27.70 -5.83
C SER A 490 8.15 27.89 -7.34
N ALA A 491 9.26 28.00 -8.09
CA ALA A 491 9.24 28.05 -9.55
C ALA A 491 8.70 26.75 -10.18
N GLU A 492 9.11 25.59 -9.67
CA GLU A 492 8.60 24.29 -10.10
C GLU A 492 7.11 24.14 -9.79
N ALA A 493 6.67 24.49 -8.58
CA ALA A 493 5.26 24.44 -8.16
C ALA A 493 4.37 25.34 -9.04
N GLN A 494 4.83 26.58 -9.31
CA GLN A 494 4.16 27.51 -10.24
C GLN A 494 3.97 26.89 -11.62
N GLN A 495 5.03 26.28 -12.16
CA GLN A 495 5.00 25.64 -13.47
C GLN A 495 4.09 24.42 -13.50
N VAL A 496 4.22 23.53 -12.51
CA VAL A 496 3.47 22.27 -12.43
C VAL A 496 1.98 22.53 -12.24
N LEU A 497 1.59 23.45 -11.35
CA LEU A 497 0.18 23.80 -11.15
C LEU A 497 -0.43 24.44 -12.42
N SER A 498 0.31 25.31 -13.12
CA SER A 498 -0.13 25.85 -14.41
C SER A 498 -0.31 24.76 -15.49
N LYS A 499 0.58 23.76 -15.54
CA LYS A 499 0.42 22.62 -16.47
C LYS A 499 -0.73 21.71 -16.06
N ALA A 500 -0.85 21.39 -14.76
CA ALA A 500 -1.86 20.51 -14.20
C ALA A 500 -3.28 21.04 -14.44
N PHE A 501 -3.50 22.34 -14.27
CA PHE A 501 -4.80 22.96 -14.53
C PHE A 501 -4.89 23.63 -15.91
N GLY A 502 -4.07 23.17 -16.87
CA GLY A 502 -4.06 23.57 -18.27
C GLY A 502 -4.17 22.38 -19.23
N GLU A 503 -3.82 22.60 -20.51
CA GLU A 503 -3.93 21.59 -21.56
C GLU A 503 -3.11 20.31 -21.29
N ASP A 504 -1.91 20.43 -20.72
CA ASP A 504 -1.10 19.25 -20.38
C ASP A 504 -1.80 18.38 -19.35
N GLY A 505 -2.41 18.99 -18.34
CA GLY A 505 -3.17 18.28 -17.32
C GLY A 505 -4.41 17.57 -17.86
N GLN A 506 -5.08 18.14 -18.86
CA GLN A 506 -6.16 17.44 -19.58
C GLN A 506 -5.64 16.17 -20.27
N ARG A 507 -4.45 16.23 -20.90
CA ARG A 507 -3.80 15.04 -21.49
C ARG A 507 -3.45 14.00 -20.42
N ARG A 508 -2.89 14.42 -19.28
CA ARG A 508 -2.58 13.51 -18.15
C ARG A 508 -3.82 12.85 -17.58
N ARG A 509 -4.93 13.59 -17.47
CA ARG A 509 -6.23 13.01 -17.09
C ARG A 509 -6.69 11.97 -18.11
N ALA A 510 -6.60 12.26 -19.41
CA ALA A 510 -6.95 11.29 -20.44
C ALA A 510 -6.11 9.99 -20.34
N ASN A 511 -4.82 10.10 -19.99
CA ASN A 511 -3.98 8.93 -19.68
C ASN A 511 -4.46 8.18 -18.43
N ALA A 512 -4.74 8.89 -17.34
CA ALA A 512 -5.27 8.30 -16.11
C ALA A 512 -6.60 7.57 -16.35
N GLN A 513 -7.51 8.17 -17.13
CA GLN A 513 -8.79 7.56 -17.50
C GLN A 513 -8.62 6.32 -18.38
N ARG A 514 -7.66 6.31 -19.32
CA ARG A 514 -7.31 5.09 -20.08
C ARG A 514 -6.83 3.96 -19.16
N LEU A 515 -6.01 4.29 -18.16
CA LEU A 515 -5.56 3.31 -17.18
C LEU A 515 -6.73 2.81 -16.31
N LYS A 516 -7.63 3.70 -15.86
CA LYS A 516 -8.88 3.32 -15.17
C LYS A 516 -9.66 2.26 -15.95
N GLN A 517 -9.85 2.47 -17.26
CA GLN A 517 -10.55 1.49 -18.10
C GLN A 517 -9.84 0.13 -18.13
N ARG A 518 -8.50 0.10 -18.23
CA ARG A 518 -7.72 -1.14 -18.18
C ARG A 518 -7.81 -1.84 -16.82
N ILE A 519 -7.83 -1.06 -15.74
CA ILE A 519 -8.01 -1.56 -14.38
C ILE A 519 -9.39 -2.22 -14.23
N MET A 520 -10.44 -1.58 -14.73
CA MET A 520 -11.80 -2.13 -14.72
C MET A 520 -11.88 -3.44 -15.53
N GLN A 521 -11.24 -3.48 -16.70
CA GLN A 521 -11.14 -4.69 -17.53
C GLN A 521 -10.39 -5.84 -16.84
N ALA A 522 -9.42 -5.54 -15.97
CA ALA A 522 -8.67 -6.57 -15.23
C ALA A 522 -9.55 -7.40 -14.27
N TRP A 523 -10.72 -6.86 -13.89
CA TRP A 523 -11.75 -7.53 -13.10
C TRP A 523 -13.00 -7.94 -13.90
N GLY A 524 -13.04 -7.62 -15.20
CA GLY A 524 -14.09 -8.08 -16.11
C GLY A 524 -13.99 -9.58 -16.37
N GLU A 525 -14.91 -10.10 -17.18
CA GLU A 525 -14.91 -11.50 -17.60
C GLU A 525 -13.56 -11.87 -18.26
N ASN A 526 -12.89 -12.90 -17.74
CA ASN A 526 -11.53 -13.31 -18.14
C ASN A 526 -10.44 -12.25 -17.91
N GLY A 527 -10.69 -11.29 -17.03
CA GLY A 527 -9.72 -10.27 -16.65
C GLY A 527 -8.50 -10.84 -15.92
N SER A 528 -7.35 -10.17 -16.06
CA SER A 528 -6.07 -10.64 -15.53
C SER A 528 -6.08 -10.87 -14.01
N SER A 529 -6.79 -10.04 -13.26
CA SER A 529 -6.81 -10.10 -11.79
C SER A 529 -7.74 -11.18 -11.29
N GLN A 530 -8.90 -11.35 -11.94
CA GLN A 530 -9.79 -12.48 -11.66
C GLN A 530 -9.07 -13.80 -11.93
N LYS A 531 -8.39 -13.90 -13.08
CA LYS A 531 -7.60 -15.09 -13.44
C LYS A 531 -6.45 -15.32 -12.46
N ALA A 532 -5.73 -14.30 -12.03
CA ALA A 532 -4.64 -14.44 -11.06
C ALA A 532 -5.12 -15.00 -9.72
N ILE A 533 -6.30 -14.58 -9.24
CA ILE A 533 -6.91 -15.15 -8.03
C ILE A 533 -7.32 -16.60 -8.29
N GLU A 534 -7.96 -16.89 -9.41
CA GLU A 534 -8.37 -18.26 -9.75
C GLU A 534 -7.16 -19.20 -9.83
N ASP A 535 -6.07 -18.79 -10.50
CA ASP A 535 -4.82 -19.54 -10.60
C ASP A 535 -4.20 -19.76 -9.21
N PHE A 536 -4.19 -18.72 -8.36
CA PHE A 536 -3.76 -18.84 -6.96
C PHE A 536 -4.59 -19.90 -6.21
N LEU A 537 -5.92 -19.81 -6.31
CA LEU A 537 -6.85 -20.70 -5.63
C LEU A 537 -6.73 -22.13 -6.13
N THR A 538 -6.62 -22.35 -7.44
CA THR A 538 -6.32 -23.67 -8.01
C THR A 538 -5.01 -24.23 -7.47
N SER A 539 -4.00 -23.38 -7.32
CA SER A 539 -2.70 -23.81 -6.78
C SER A 539 -2.76 -24.25 -5.31
N VAL A 540 -3.70 -23.75 -4.49
CA VAL A 540 -3.79 -24.06 -3.05
C VAL A 540 -4.95 -24.99 -2.68
N ALA A 541 -5.97 -25.08 -3.53
CA ALA A 541 -7.21 -25.82 -3.27
C ALA A 541 -7.51 -26.92 -4.30
N GLY A 542 -6.84 -26.94 -5.45
CA GLY A 542 -7.13 -27.85 -6.58
C GLY A 542 -8.17 -27.30 -7.58
N ASP A 543 -8.42 -28.07 -8.64
CA ASP A 543 -9.42 -27.77 -9.67
C ASP A 543 -10.84 -28.03 -9.14
N GLU A 544 -11.50 -26.98 -8.67
CA GLU A 544 -12.96 -26.96 -8.55
C GLU A 544 -13.48 -25.89 -9.49
N ALA A 545 -14.42 -26.25 -10.38
CA ALA A 545 -14.96 -25.32 -11.36
C ALA A 545 -15.63 -24.12 -10.66
N PRO A 546 -15.40 -22.88 -11.11
CA PRO A 546 -16.09 -21.71 -10.57
C PRO A 546 -17.60 -21.89 -10.74
N ARG A 547 -18.35 -21.90 -9.63
CA ARG A 547 -19.82 -21.89 -9.71
C ARG A 547 -20.25 -20.52 -10.19
N GLY A 548 -20.77 -20.47 -11.41
CA GLY A 548 -21.03 -19.24 -12.18
C GLY A 548 -21.69 -18.12 -11.38
N PHE A 549 -20.95 -17.04 -11.18
CA PHE A 549 -21.45 -15.76 -10.67
C PHE A 549 -21.78 -14.86 -11.87
N PHE A 550 -22.79 -15.23 -12.67
CA PHE A 550 -23.24 -14.42 -13.81
C PHE A 550 -24.74 -14.15 -13.71
N SER A 551 -25.10 -13.11 -12.95
CA SER A 551 -26.25 -12.24 -13.24
C SER A 551 -26.29 -11.03 -12.29
N SER A 552 -25.46 -10.01 -12.54
CA SER A 552 -25.78 -8.57 -12.39
C SER A 552 -24.50 -7.74 -12.49
N LEU A 553 -24.08 -7.49 -13.73
CA LEU A 553 -22.92 -6.65 -14.04
C LEU A 553 -23.17 -5.13 -13.81
N SER A 554 -24.29 -4.75 -13.20
CA SER A 554 -24.69 -3.36 -12.98
C SER A 554 -24.42 -2.83 -11.57
N ALA A 555 -23.79 -3.62 -10.69
CA ALA A 555 -23.45 -3.21 -9.32
C ALA A 555 -21.93 -3.10 -9.06
N TRP A 556 -21.10 -3.28 -10.10
CA TRP A 556 -19.63 -3.34 -10.01
C TRP A 556 -18.91 -2.22 -10.79
N LEU A 557 -19.66 -1.38 -11.51
CA LEU A 557 -19.21 -0.12 -12.12
C LEU A 557 -19.76 1.03 -11.28
#